data_AF-A0A954B233-F1
#
_entry.id   AF-A0A954B233-F1
#
_cell.length_a   1.000
_cell.length_b   1.000
_cell.length_c   1.000
_cell.angle_alpha   90.00
_cell.angle_beta   90.00
_cell.angle_gamma   90.00
#
_symmetry.space_group_name_H-M   'P 1'
#
loop_
_entity.id
_entity.type
_entity.pdbx_description
1 polymer ?
#
loop_
_entity_poly.entity_id
_entity_poly.type
_entity_poly.pdbx_seq_one_letter_code
_entity_poly.pdbx_strand_id
1 'polypeptide(L)'
;MSFRIQPQPVARPNRCQLFGPASNAKLFAKMATSAADVINIDLEDSVAPSDKDMARAQAVEAIGAVDWGNKTLSVRINGLDTPYWYRDVVDLLEQSDERLDQIMIPKVGCAADIYAVDALVTAIETAKGRTKKIGFEVIIESAAGIAHVEEIAASSPRMQAMSLGAADFAASMGMATTGIGGTQENYYMLHEGQKHWSDPWHWAQAAIVAACRTHGVLPVDGPFGDFSDDEGYRAQALRSATLGMVG
;
A
#
# COMPACT_ATOMS: atom_id res chain seq x y z
N MET A 1 27.70 -6.76 -15.66
CA MET A 1 26.80 -7.68 -14.92
C MET A 1 27.25 -7.72 -13.48
N SER A 2 26.33 -7.62 -12.52
CA SER A 2 26.64 -7.67 -11.08
C SER A 2 27.08 -9.08 -10.67
N PHE A 3 27.98 -9.17 -9.69
CA PHE A 3 28.34 -10.45 -9.04
C PHE A 3 27.25 -10.96 -8.07
N ARG A 4 26.18 -10.18 -7.88
CA ARG A 4 25.03 -10.52 -7.04
C ARG A 4 23.77 -10.59 -7.90
N ILE A 5 23.04 -11.70 -7.77
CA ILE A 5 21.71 -11.85 -8.36
C ILE A 5 20.76 -10.91 -7.62
N GLN A 6 19.80 -10.35 -8.36
CA GLN A 6 18.72 -9.57 -7.79
C GLN A 6 18.00 -10.38 -6.68
N PRO A 7 17.77 -9.80 -5.48
CA PRO A 7 17.04 -10.47 -4.41
C PRO A 7 15.64 -10.91 -4.89
N GLN A 8 15.22 -12.10 -4.49
CA GLN A 8 13.88 -12.58 -4.79
C GLN A 8 12.87 -11.93 -3.84
N PRO A 9 11.71 -11.49 -4.33
CA PRO A 9 10.64 -11.02 -3.46
C PRO A 9 10.00 -12.18 -2.69
N VAL A 10 9.19 -11.84 -1.69
CA VAL A 10 8.40 -12.83 -0.95
C VAL A 10 7.55 -13.67 -1.91
N ALA A 11 7.61 -15.00 -1.76
CA ALA A 11 6.94 -15.95 -2.65
C ALA A 11 5.48 -16.17 -2.25
N ARG A 12 4.65 -15.12 -2.40
CA ARG A 12 3.20 -15.19 -2.17
C ARG A 12 2.44 -14.43 -3.27
N PRO A 13 1.19 -14.82 -3.58
CA PRO A 13 0.33 -14.03 -4.47
C PRO A 13 0.07 -12.63 -3.89
N ASN A 14 0.04 -11.64 -4.78
CA ASN A 14 -0.28 -10.24 -4.47
C ASN A 14 -0.98 -9.56 -5.66
N ARG A 15 -1.90 -10.29 -6.33
CA ARG A 15 -2.54 -9.84 -7.59
C ARG A 15 -3.63 -8.80 -7.38
N CYS A 16 -4.13 -8.69 -6.15
CA CYS A 16 -5.17 -7.76 -5.76
C CYS A 16 -5.10 -7.55 -4.25
N GLN A 17 -5.06 -6.28 -3.84
CA GLN A 17 -5.21 -5.85 -2.46
C GLN A 17 -6.57 -5.20 -2.28
N LEU A 18 -7.47 -5.85 -1.54
CA LEU A 18 -8.81 -5.34 -1.29
C LEU A 18 -8.85 -4.50 -0.02
N PHE A 19 -9.20 -3.22 -0.17
CA PHE A 19 -9.32 -2.28 0.93
C PHE A 19 -10.75 -2.23 1.49
N GLY A 20 -10.86 -2.03 2.80
CA GLY A 20 -12.14 -1.79 3.46
C GLY A 20 -11.95 -0.96 4.74
N PRO A 21 -12.78 0.08 4.95
CA PRO A 21 -12.68 0.94 6.14
C PRO A 21 -12.96 0.12 7.39
N ALA A 22 -12.07 0.22 8.38
CA ALA A 22 -12.26 -0.48 9.64
C ALA A 22 -13.50 0.01 10.40
N SER A 23 -13.95 1.25 10.15
CA SER A 23 -15.18 1.83 10.69
C SER A 23 -16.47 1.14 10.21
N ASN A 24 -16.38 0.24 9.22
CA ASN A 24 -17.52 -0.53 8.71
C ASN A 24 -17.29 -2.04 8.83
N ALA A 25 -17.33 -2.54 10.07
CA ALA A 25 -17.11 -3.94 10.40
C ALA A 25 -18.04 -4.94 9.66
N LYS A 26 -19.18 -4.48 9.11
CA LYS A 26 -20.09 -5.32 8.30
C LYS A 26 -19.45 -5.82 7.01
N LEU A 27 -18.36 -5.19 6.55
CA LEU A 27 -17.67 -5.57 5.31
C LEU A 27 -16.68 -6.72 5.51
N PHE A 28 -16.17 -6.95 6.72
CA PHE A 28 -15.07 -7.89 6.95
C PHE A 28 -15.37 -9.32 6.49
N ALA A 29 -16.57 -9.85 6.80
CA ALA A 29 -16.96 -11.19 6.33
C ALA A 29 -17.03 -11.30 4.80
N LYS A 30 -17.44 -10.22 4.11
CA LYS A 30 -17.45 -10.17 2.63
C LYS A 30 -16.04 -10.07 2.07
N MET A 31 -15.17 -9.31 2.72
CA MET A 31 -13.75 -9.21 2.34
C MET A 31 -13.05 -10.56 2.51
N ALA A 32 -13.25 -11.24 3.63
CA ALA A 32 -12.70 -12.57 3.92
C ALA A 32 -13.15 -13.65 2.91
N THR A 33 -14.34 -13.52 2.34
CA THR A 33 -14.87 -14.46 1.34
C THR A 33 -14.62 -14.04 -0.12
N SER A 34 -13.96 -12.89 -0.34
CA SER A 34 -13.63 -12.40 -1.68
C SER A 34 -12.56 -13.24 -2.38
N ALA A 35 -12.30 -12.96 -3.66
CA ALA A 35 -11.21 -13.58 -4.43
C ALA A 35 -9.85 -12.87 -4.26
N ALA A 36 -9.77 -11.81 -3.45
CA ALA A 36 -8.54 -11.05 -3.27
C ALA A 36 -7.46 -11.87 -2.54
N ASP A 37 -6.19 -11.67 -2.91
CA ASP A 37 -5.05 -12.32 -2.28
C ASP A 37 -4.73 -11.67 -0.93
N VAL A 38 -4.79 -10.33 -0.90
CA VAL A 38 -4.45 -9.50 0.26
C VAL A 38 -5.68 -8.71 0.70
N ILE A 39 -5.90 -8.62 2.01
CA ILE A 39 -6.90 -7.75 2.62
C ILE A 39 -6.19 -6.61 3.33
N ASN A 40 -6.64 -5.38 3.08
CA ASN A 40 -6.22 -4.18 3.79
C ASN A 40 -7.39 -3.64 4.60
N ILE A 41 -7.34 -3.84 5.92
CA ILE A 41 -8.25 -3.15 6.85
C ILE A 41 -7.70 -1.74 7.04
N ASP A 42 -8.50 -0.72 6.78
CA ASP A 42 -8.01 0.65 6.73
C ASP A 42 -8.37 1.47 7.97
N LEU A 43 -7.37 2.12 8.59
CA LEU A 43 -7.51 3.08 9.69
C LEU A 43 -7.27 4.53 9.27
N GLU A 44 -6.89 4.76 8.01
CA GLU A 44 -6.40 6.03 7.53
C GLU A 44 -7.47 6.80 6.73
N ASP A 45 -7.27 7.06 5.43
CA ASP A 45 -8.06 8.06 4.69
C ASP A 45 -9.53 7.66 4.44
N SER A 46 -9.87 6.36 4.53
CA SER A 46 -11.30 5.95 4.47
C SER A 46 -12.02 6.04 5.82
N VAL A 47 -11.33 6.46 6.89
CA VAL A 47 -11.87 6.57 8.25
C VAL A 47 -11.78 8.02 8.73
N ALA A 48 -12.94 8.61 9.02
CA ALA A 48 -13.03 9.97 9.55
C ALA A 48 -12.26 10.11 10.87
N PRO A 49 -11.65 11.28 11.17
CA PRO A 49 -10.86 11.48 12.39
C PRO A 49 -11.61 11.13 13.70
N SER A 50 -12.91 11.40 13.77
CA SER A 50 -13.75 11.07 14.94
C SER A 50 -13.93 9.56 15.17
N ASP A 51 -13.74 8.77 14.11
CA ASP A 51 -14.06 7.34 14.11
C ASP A 51 -12.82 6.48 14.28
N LYS A 52 -11.61 7.06 14.28
CA LYS A 52 -10.34 6.33 14.30
C LYS A 52 -10.16 5.45 15.54
N ASP A 53 -10.60 5.90 16.72
CA ASP A 53 -10.51 5.10 17.94
C ASP A 53 -11.43 3.87 17.89
N MET A 54 -12.67 4.06 17.43
CA MET A 54 -13.62 2.96 17.22
C MET A 54 -13.10 2.00 16.13
N ALA A 55 -12.63 2.54 15.01
CA ALA A 55 -12.12 1.77 13.88
C ALA A 55 -10.91 0.92 14.28
N ARG A 56 -10.01 1.45 15.13
CA ARG A 56 -8.87 0.70 15.67
C ARG A 56 -9.34 -0.47 16.53
N ALA A 57 -10.29 -0.26 17.42
CA ALA A 57 -10.87 -1.33 18.23
C ALA A 57 -11.52 -2.42 17.34
N GLN A 58 -12.24 -2.00 16.29
CA GLN A 58 -12.85 -2.92 15.33
C GLN A 58 -11.80 -3.70 14.51
N ALA A 59 -10.70 -3.08 14.11
CA ALA A 59 -9.61 -3.77 13.42
C ALA A 59 -8.96 -4.83 14.33
N VAL A 60 -8.65 -4.47 15.59
CA VAL A 60 -8.09 -5.41 16.59
C VAL A 60 -9.01 -6.61 16.78
N GLU A 61 -10.32 -6.38 16.98
CA GLU A 61 -11.29 -7.45 17.14
C GLU A 61 -11.38 -8.34 15.89
N ALA A 62 -11.46 -7.74 14.70
CA ALA A 62 -11.64 -8.47 13.45
C ALA A 62 -10.45 -9.37 13.09
N ILE A 63 -9.23 -9.00 13.46
CA ILE A 63 -8.03 -9.82 13.23
C ILE A 63 -8.19 -11.22 13.83
N GLY A 64 -8.73 -11.32 15.05
CA GLY A 64 -8.93 -12.61 15.74
C GLY A 64 -10.32 -13.23 15.54
N ALA A 65 -11.36 -12.42 15.31
CA ALA A 65 -12.74 -12.88 15.30
C ALA A 65 -13.22 -13.37 13.92
N VAL A 66 -12.64 -12.87 12.83
CA VAL A 66 -13.04 -13.23 11.46
C VAL A 66 -12.15 -14.35 10.93
N ASP A 67 -12.75 -15.36 10.31
CA ASP A 67 -12.00 -16.37 9.56
C ASP A 67 -11.53 -15.80 8.23
N TRP A 68 -10.29 -15.29 8.22
CA TRP A 68 -9.64 -14.74 7.04
C TRP A 68 -9.06 -15.81 6.09
N GLY A 69 -9.19 -17.09 6.42
CA GLY A 69 -8.59 -18.20 5.66
C GLY A 69 -7.10 -17.96 5.38
N ASN A 70 -6.69 -18.20 4.12
CA ASN A 70 -5.31 -18.08 3.67
C ASN A 70 -4.94 -16.70 3.08
N LYS A 71 -5.77 -15.67 3.29
CA LYS A 71 -5.45 -14.32 2.80
C LYS A 71 -4.26 -13.73 3.54
N THR A 72 -3.47 -12.91 2.86
CA THR A 72 -2.53 -12.04 3.58
C THR A 72 -3.32 -10.89 4.19
N LEU A 73 -3.32 -10.80 5.52
CA LEU A 73 -4.08 -9.81 6.28
C LEU A 73 -3.16 -8.65 6.69
N SER A 74 -3.47 -7.47 6.16
CA SER A 74 -2.77 -6.22 6.42
C SER A 74 -3.70 -5.19 7.03
N VAL A 75 -3.12 -4.27 7.81
CA VAL A 75 -3.80 -3.09 8.32
C VAL A 75 -3.05 -1.85 7.87
N ARG A 76 -3.72 -0.92 7.18
CA ARG A 76 -3.16 0.40 6.90
C ARG A 76 -3.31 1.29 8.12
N ILE A 77 -2.18 1.60 8.76
CA ILE A 77 -2.12 2.52 9.90
C ILE A 77 -2.23 3.97 9.43
N ASN A 78 -2.40 4.92 10.35
CA ASN A 78 -2.33 6.34 10.03
C ASN A 78 -0.88 6.80 9.75
N GLY A 79 -0.73 7.93 9.05
CA GLY A 79 0.57 8.53 8.72
C GLY A 79 1.36 9.01 9.94
N LEU A 80 2.71 9.01 9.81
CA LEU A 80 3.65 9.40 10.88
C LEU A 80 3.54 10.89 11.27
N ASP A 81 2.95 11.70 10.41
CA ASP A 81 2.63 13.12 10.63
C ASP A 81 1.34 13.32 11.44
N THR A 82 0.65 12.24 11.82
CA THR A 82 -0.61 12.28 12.58
C THR A 82 -0.42 11.85 14.04
N PRO A 83 -1.33 12.22 14.96
CA PRO A 83 -1.28 11.73 16.34
C PRO A 83 -1.75 10.27 16.50
N TYR A 84 -2.14 9.59 15.42
CA TYR A 84 -2.84 8.29 15.50
C TYR A 84 -1.92 7.08 15.30
N TRP A 85 -0.88 7.21 14.47
CA TRP A 85 -0.06 6.07 14.00
C TRP A 85 0.52 5.23 15.14
N TYR A 86 1.03 5.88 16.19
CA TYR A 86 1.67 5.18 17.29
C TYR A 86 0.67 4.31 18.06
N ARG A 87 -0.56 4.81 18.23
CA ARG A 87 -1.63 4.11 18.93
C ARG A 87 -2.14 2.95 18.09
N ASP A 88 -2.23 3.13 16.77
CA ASP A 88 -2.57 2.05 15.84
C ASP A 88 -1.57 0.89 15.99
N VAL A 89 -0.27 1.16 15.90
CA VAL A 89 0.78 0.13 16.01
C VAL A 89 0.76 -0.55 17.38
N VAL A 90 0.66 0.23 18.47
CA VAL A 90 0.63 -0.32 19.83
C VAL A 90 -0.57 -1.23 20.03
N ASP A 91 -1.78 -0.77 19.73
CA ASP A 91 -2.98 -1.56 20.01
C ASP A 91 -3.07 -2.78 19.09
N LEU A 92 -2.70 -2.65 17.82
CA LEU A 92 -2.64 -3.80 16.90
C LEU A 92 -1.69 -4.87 17.43
N LEU A 93 -0.48 -4.53 17.85
CA LEU A 93 0.51 -5.54 18.24
C LEU A 93 0.34 -6.06 19.67
N GLU A 94 -0.18 -5.25 20.58
CA GLU A 94 -0.39 -5.66 21.96
C GLU A 94 -1.70 -6.43 22.19
N GLN A 95 -2.72 -6.17 21.36
CA GLN A 95 -4.09 -6.65 21.60
C GLN A 95 -4.62 -7.59 20.52
N SER A 96 -4.09 -7.56 19.29
CA SER A 96 -4.56 -8.49 18.23
C SER A 96 -3.87 -9.86 18.29
N ASP A 97 -4.58 -10.85 17.76
CA ASP A 97 -4.10 -12.21 17.57
C ASP A 97 -2.86 -12.28 16.63
N GLU A 98 -2.16 -13.42 16.59
CA GLU A 98 -1.06 -13.66 15.63
C GLU A 98 -1.52 -13.77 14.17
N ARG A 99 -2.83 -13.72 13.92
CA ARG A 99 -3.39 -13.73 12.57
C ARG A 99 -2.90 -12.58 11.68
N LEU A 100 -2.60 -11.40 12.23
CA LEU A 100 -2.08 -10.26 11.44
C LEU A 100 -0.78 -10.64 10.70
N ASP A 101 -0.70 -10.38 9.40
CA ASP A 101 0.48 -10.67 8.58
C ASP A 101 1.36 -9.44 8.38
N GLN A 102 0.73 -8.30 8.09
CA GLN A 102 1.41 -7.08 7.67
C GLN A 102 0.79 -5.82 8.25
N ILE A 103 1.55 -4.73 8.19
CA ILE A 103 1.01 -3.37 8.28
C ILE A 103 1.42 -2.57 7.05
N MET A 104 0.48 -1.75 6.56
CA MET A 104 0.72 -0.78 5.49
C MET A 104 1.00 0.60 6.09
N ILE A 105 2.12 1.19 5.71
CA ILE A 105 2.56 2.51 6.17
C ILE A 105 2.31 3.53 5.05
N PRO A 106 1.38 4.49 5.23
CA PRO A 106 1.07 5.48 4.21
C PRO A 106 2.10 6.62 4.20
N LYS A 107 2.08 7.41 3.13
CA LYS A 107 2.76 8.71 2.99
C LYS A 107 4.26 8.68 3.32
N VAL A 108 4.92 7.54 3.06
CA VAL A 108 6.35 7.36 3.37
C VAL A 108 7.18 8.32 2.53
N GLY A 109 8.00 9.12 3.20
CA GLY A 109 8.81 10.16 2.58
C GLY A 109 10.30 9.84 2.56
N CYS A 110 10.80 8.98 3.46
CA CYS A 110 12.21 8.57 3.51
C CYS A 110 12.40 7.22 4.24
N ALA A 111 13.60 6.66 4.19
CA ALA A 111 13.92 5.41 4.89
C ALA A 111 13.77 5.50 6.43
N ALA A 112 13.93 6.68 7.01
CA ALA A 112 13.81 6.87 8.46
C ALA A 112 12.38 6.71 8.97
N ASP A 113 11.37 6.97 8.14
CA ASP A 113 9.96 6.73 8.47
C ASP A 113 9.73 5.24 8.73
N ILE A 114 10.28 4.38 7.86
CA ILE A 114 10.19 2.93 7.99
C ILE A 114 10.98 2.43 9.21
N TYR A 115 12.17 2.98 9.44
CA TYR A 115 12.97 2.66 10.62
C TYR A 115 12.23 2.98 11.93
N ALA A 116 11.53 4.12 11.99
CA ALA A 116 10.76 4.50 13.16
C ALA A 116 9.65 3.48 13.48
N VAL A 117 8.92 3.02 12.46
CA VAL A 117 7.90 1.98 12.62
C VAL A 117 8.53 0.64 12.99
N ASP A 118 9.63 0.22 12.34
CA ASP A 118 10.33 -1.03 12.64
C ASP A 118 10.81 -1.09 14.10
N ALA A 119 11.38 0.01 14.61
CA ALA A 119 11.83 0.10 15.99
C ALA A 119 10.69 -0.13 16.98
N LEU A 120 9.53 0.52 16.76
CA LEU A 120 8.36 0.35 17.62
C LEU A 120 7.78 -1.07 17.53
N VAL A 121 7.59 -1.58 16.31
CA VAL A 121 7.06 -2.92 16.04
C VAL A 121 7.95 -3.99 16.70
N THR A 122 9.26 -3.90 16.51
CA THR A 122 10.24 -4.86 17.05
C THR A 122 10.24 -4.86 18.58
N ALA A 123 10.14 -3.69 19.21
CA ALA A 123 10.06 -3.59 20.67
C ALA A 123 8.80 -4.27 21.22
N ILE A 124 7.64 -4.05 20.59
CA ILE A 124 6.37 -4.64 21.03
C ILE A 124 6.34 -6.15 20.76
N GLU A 125 6.75 -6.61 19.57
CA GLU A 125 6.86 -8.04 19.27
C GLU A 125 7.70 -8.78 20.32
N THR A 126 8.85 -8.19 20.70
CA THR A 126 9.73 -8.75 21.73
C THR A 126 9.05 -8.76 23.11
N ALA A 127 8.43 -7.64 23.51
CA ALA A 127 7.79 -7.51 24.81
C ALA A 127 6.56 -8.43 24.97
N LYS A 128 5.82 -8.67 23.89
CA LYS A 128 4.63 -9.52 23.85
C LYS A 128 4.95 -10.98 23.53
N GLY A 129 6.19 -11.29 23.16
CA GLY A 129 6.62 -12.63 22.79
C GLY A 129 5.95 -13.15 21.51
N ARG A 130 5.66 -12.26 20.55
CA ARG A 130 5.02 -12.63 19.27
C ARG A 130 5.95 -13.54 18.48
N THR A 131 5.44 -14.67 18.01
CA THR A 131 6.26 -15.66 17.29
C THR A 131 6.32 -15.38 15.79
N LYS A 132 5.26 -14.82 15.24
CA LYS A 132 5.18 -14.36 13.86
C LYS A 132 5.61 -12.89 13.74
N LYS A 133 6.63 -12.63 12.93
CA LYS A 133 7.08 -11.28 12.60
C LYS A 133 6.18 -10.62 11.56
N ILE A 134 5.76 -9.40 11.83
CA ILE A 134 4.96 -8.58 10.91
C ILE A 134 5.83 -8.09 9.75
N GLY A 135 5.32 -8.26 8.53
CA GLY A 135 5.88 -7.67 7.31
C GLY A 135 5.36 -6.25 7.08
N PHE A 136 6.12 -5.45 6.34
CA PHE A 136 5.75 -4.09 5.98
C PHE A 136 5.40 -4.02 4.50
N GLU A 137 4.35 -3.26 4.23
CA GLU A 137 4.11 -2.68 2.92
C GLU A 137 3.98 -1.16 3.06
N VAL A 138 4.27 -0.42 2.00
CA VAL A 138 4.31 1.04 2.05
C VAL A 138 3.56 1.64 0.87
N ILE A 139 3.12 2.88 1.01
CA ILE A 139 2.56 3.65 -0.09
C ILE A 139 3.53 4.77 -0.46
N ILE A 140 3.95 4.79 -1.73
CA ILE A 140 4.59 5.92 -2.37
C ILE A 140 3.50 6.79 -2.96
N GLU A 141 3.18 7.88 -2.27
CA GLU A 141 2.08 8.77 -2.62
C GLU A 141 2.41 10.24 -2.39
N SER A 142 3.69 10.57 -2.44
CA SER A 142 4.17 11.94 -2.32
C SER A 142 5.37 12.22 -3.21
N ALA A 143 5.65 13.51 -3.44
CA ALA A 143 6.85 13.95 -4.14
C ALA A 143 8.14 13.45 -3.44
N ALA A 144 8.16 13.48 -2.10
CA ALA A 144 9.29 12.98 -1.31
C ALA A 144 9.45 11.46 -1.46
N GLY A 145 8.34 10.71 -1.36
CA GLY A 145 8.35 9.26 -1.49
C GLY A 145 8.92 8.79 -2.83
N ILE A 146 8.53 9.42 -3.94
CA ILE A 146 9.08 9.04 -5.26
C ILE A 146 10.55 9.46 -5.43
N ALA A 147 10.94 10.60 -4.86
CA ALA A 147 12.32 11.07 -4.92
C ALA A 147 13.29 10.18 -4.11
N HIS A 148 12.79 9.52 -3.07
CA HIS A 148 13.56 8.65 -2.17
C HIS A 148 13.21 7.15 -2.31
N VAL A 149 12.57 6.76 -3.42
CA VAL A 149 11.96 5.43 -3.56
C VAL A 149 12.94 4.26 -3.40
N GLU A 150 14.20 4.41 -3.82
CA GLU A 150 15.23 3.38 -3.67
C GLU A 150 15.64 3.17 -2.21
N GLU A 151 15.90 4.25 -1.46
CA GLU A 151 16.25 4.12 -0.04
C GLU A 151 15.09 3.57 0.79
N ILE A 152 13.85 3.91 0.44
CA ILE A 152 12.65 3.36 1.08
C ILE A 152 12.55 1.86 0.80
N ALA A 153 12.78 1.41 -0.43
CA ALA A 153 12.76 -0.02 -0.77
C ALA A 153 13.83 -0.83 -0.01
N ALA A 154 14.96 -0.21 0.33
CA ALA A 154 16.06 -0.83 1.09
C ALA A 154 15.94 -0.73 2.62
N SER A 155 14.92 -0.04 3.13
CA SER A 155 14.93 0.53 4.48
C SER A 155 14.76 -0.46 5.64
N SER A 156 14.13 -1.62 5.43
CA SER A 156 13.89 -2.61 6.47
C SER A 156 13.86 -4.04 5.92
N PRO A 157 14.37 -5.04 6.68
CA PRO A 157 14.19 -6.46 6.33
C PRO A 157 12.74 -6.92 6.38
N ARG A 158 11.82 -6.11 6.92
CA ARG A 158 10.37 -6.38 6.92
C ARG A 158 9.70 -5.97 5.61
N MET A 159 10.35 -5.18 4.75
CA MET A 159 9.76 -4.70 3.51
C MET A 159 9.38 -5.84 2.58
N GLN A 160 8.11 -5.90 2.19
CA GLN A 160 7.57 -6.93 1.29
C GLN A 160 6.89 -6.35 0.06
N ALA A 161 6.18 -5.23 0.18
CA ALA A 161 5.48 -4.59 -0.93
C ALA A 161 5.55 -3.06 -0.89
N MET A 162 5.36 -2.44 -2.05
CA MET A 162 5.32 -0.99 -2.21
C MET A 162 4.29 -0.63 -3.28
N SER A 163 3.31 0.19 -2.90
CA SER A 163 2.19 0.60 -3.74
C SER A 163 2.33 2.05 -4.21
N LEU A 164 1.88 2.36 -5.42
CA LEU A 164 1.73 3.75 -5.88
C LEU A 164 0.36 4.32 -5.49
N GLY A 165 0.28 5.28 -4.57
CA GLY A 165 -0.98 5.96 -4.25
C GLY A 165 -1.27 7.11 -5.22
N ALA A 166 -1.89 6.83 -6.37
CA ALA A 166 -2.00 7.80 -7.47
C ALA A 166 -2.74 9.11 -7.13
N ALA A 167 -3.76 9.06 -6.27
CA ALA A 167 -4.53 10.25 -5.87
C ALA A 167 -3.69 11.22 -5.02
N ASP A 168 -3.15 10.73 -3.91
CA ASP A 168 -2.32 11.55 -3.01
C ASP A 168 -1.00 11.92 -3.66
N PHE A 169 -0.45 11.06 -4.52
CA PHE A 169 0.70 11.40 -5.36
C PHE A 169 0.41 12.62 -6.24
N ALA A 170 -0.73 12.60 -6.95
CA ALA A 170 -1.14 13.72 -7.79
C ALA A 170 -1.35 14.99 -6.98
N ALA A 171 -2.00 14.90 -5.80
CA ALA A 171 -2.19 16.02 -4.89
C ALA A 171 -0.85 16.61 -4.40
N SER A 172 0.07 15.75 -3.95
CA SER A 172 1.39 16.15 -3.47
C SER A 172 2.25 16.78 -4.57
N MET A 173 2.17 16.26 -5.79
CA MET A 173 2.91 16.78 -6.96
C MET A 173 2.28 18.04 -7.56
N GLY A 174 1.07 18.44 -7.13
CA GLY A 174 0.32 19.55 -7.72
C GLY A 174 -0.17 19.26 -9.15
N MET A 175 -0.45 17.99 -9.47
CA MET A 175 -0.95 17.59 -10.78
C MET A 175 -2.39 18.06 -10.98
N ALA A 176 -2.70 18.60 -12.15
CA ALA A 176 -4.03 19.08 -12.50
C ALA A 176 -4.97 17.93 -12.92
N THR A 177 -5.31 17.06 -11.98
CA THR A 177 -6.27 15.95 -12.12
C THR A 177 -7.25 15.94 -10.94
N THR A 178 -8.46 15.45 -11.17
CA THR A 178 -9.48 15.22 -10.14
C THR A 178 -9.90 13.74 -10.04
N GLY A 179 -9.40 12.89 -10.93
CA GLY A 179 -9.59 11.44 -10.89
C GLY A 179 -8.47 10.74 -10.11
N ILE A 180 -8.67 9.44 -9.87
CA ILE A 180 -7.69 8.56 -9.21
C ILE A 180 -7.14 7.59 -10.26
N GLY A 181 -5.89 7.79 -10.67
CA GLY A 181 -5.24 7.01 -11.74
C GLY A 181 -5.73 7.35 -13.14
N GLY A 182 -5.64 6.39 -14.05
CA GLY A 182 -6.25 6.44 -15.38
C GLY A 182 -5.60 7.38 -16.39
N THR A 183 -6.26 7.52 -17.54
CA THR A 183 -5.89 8.47 -18.60
C THR A 183 -6.21 9.90 -18.16
N GLN A 184 -5.35 10.85 -18.52
CA GLN A 184 -5.55 12.27 -18.21
C GLN A 184 -5.86 13.06 -19.48
N GLU A 185 -7.06 13.67 -19.56
CA GLU A 185 -7.56 14.34 -20.76
C GLU A 185 -6.58 15.38 -21.33
N ASN A 186 -5.85 16.07 -20.44
CA ASN A 186 -4.91 17.13 -20.81
C ASN A 186 -3.46 16.65 -21.02
N TYR A 187 -3.19 15.34 -20.90
CA TYR A 187 -1.85 14.77 -21.09
C TYR A 187 -1.74 14.05 -22.44
N TYR A 188 -1.62 14.85 -23.50
CA TYR A 188 -1.56 14.35 -24.87
C TYR A 188 -0.50 15.08 -25.70
N MET A 189 -0.06 14.42 -26.76
CA MET A 189 0.74 15.00 -27.83
C MET A 189 -0.18 15.43 -28.97
N LEU A 190 0.10 16.58 -29.60
CA LEU A 190 -0.60 17.05 -30.80
C LEU A 190 0.29 16.77 -32.03
N HIS A 191 -0.21 15.97 -32.97
CA HIS A 191 0.47 15.69 -34.23
C HIS A 191 -0.53 15.77 -35.38
N GLU A 192 -0.27 16.65 -36.37
CA GLU A 192 -1.13 16.84 -37.55
C GLU A 192 -2.62 17.06 -37.21
N GLY A 193 -2.91 17.78 -36.12
CA GLY A 193 -4.27 18.07 -35.66
C GLY A 193 -4.95 16.93 -34.89
N GLN A 194 -4.28 15.80 -34.68
CA GLN A 194 -4.76 14.67 -33.89
C GLN A 194 -4.13 14.65 -32.49
N LYS A 195 -4.93 14.30 -31.48
CA LYS A 195 -4.46 14.10 -30.11
C LYS A 195 -4.04 12.64 -29.89
N HIS A 196 -2.90 12.45 -29.25
CA HIS A 196 -2.40 11.14 -28.84
C HIS A 196 -2.10 11.17 -27.34
N TRP A 197 -2.96 10.54 -26.54
CA TRP A 197 -2.77 10.47 -25.09
C TRP A 197 -1.56 9.60 -24.74
N SER A 198 -0.78 10.08 -23.78
CA SER A 198 0.36 9.37 -23.22
C SER A 198 0.09 8.99 -21.76
N ASP A 199 1.06 8.33 -21.12
CA ASP A 199 0.97 7.90 -19.73
C ASP A 199 1.62 8.92 -18.78
N PRO A 200 0.84 9.65 -17.96
CA PRO A 200 1.38 10.62 -17.01
C PRO A 200 2.00 9.95 -15.77
N TRP A 201 1.81 8.63 -15.59
CA TRP A 201 2.28 7.89 -14.42
C TRP A 201 3.57 7.10 -14.69
N HIS A 202 4.03 7.10 -15.96
CA HIS A 202 5.09 6.22 -16.45
C HIS A 202 6.34 6.21 -15.57
N TRP A 203 6.90 7.39 -15.25
CA TRP A 203 8.10 7.48 -14.44
C TRP A 203 7.88 6.99 -13.01
N ALA A 204 6.76 7.37 -12.38
CA ALA A 204 6.47 6.96 -11.01
C ALA A 204 6.36 5.44 -10.90
N GLN A 205 5.62 4.81 -11.82
CA GLN A 205 5.46 3.36 -11.86
C GLN A 205 6.79 2.66 -12.15
N ALA A 206 7.54 3.10 -13.16
CA ALA A 206 8.80 2.48 -13.54
C ALA A 206 9.88 2.62 -12.44
N ALA A 207 9.95 3.76 -11.76
CA ALA A 207 10.89 4.00 -10.66
C ALA A 207 10.56 3.13 -9.43
N ILE A 208 9.28 2.99 -9.07
CA ILE A 208 8.84 2.07 -8.02
C ILE A 208 9.21 0.64 -8.37
N VAL A 209 8.94 0.19 -9.61
CA VAL A 209 9.33 -1.16 -10.05
C VAL A 209 10.85 -1.35 -9.93
N ALA A 210 11.66 -0.40 -10.42
CA ALA A 210 13.11 -0.49 -10.38
C ALA A 210 13.64 -0.61 -8.93
N ALA A 211 13.15 0.24 -8.02
CA ALA A 211 13.52 0.20 -6.61
C ALA A 211 13.09 -1.14 -5.97
N CYS A 212 11.85 -1.55 -6.18
CA CYS A 212 11.33 -2.79 -5.61
C CYS A 212 12.12 -4.00 -6.08
N ARG A 213 12.35 -4.09 -7.38
CA ARG A 213 13.09 -5.18 -7.99
C ARG A 213 14.54 -5.20 -7.48
N THR A 214 15.21 -4.07 -7.37
CA THR A 214 16.57 -3.98 -6.82
C THR A 214 16.68 -4.55 -5.40
N HIS A 215 15.64 -4.39 -4.57
CA HIS A 215 15.67 -4.75 -3.15
C HIS A 215 14.82 -5.96 -2.76
N GLY A 216 14.22 -6.68 -3.72
CA GLY A 216 13.40 -7.86 -3.42
C GLY A 216 12.05 -7.52 -2.79
N VAL A 217 11.45 -6.41 -3.20
CA VAL A 217 10.12 -5.95 -2.79
C VAL A 217 9.15 -6.16 -3.96
N LEU A 218 7.86 -6.38 -3.66
CA LEU A 218 6.79 -6.48 -4.66
C LEU A 218 6.30 -5.07 -5.04
N PRO A 219 6.44 -4.62 -6.30
CA PRO A 219 5.82 -3.40 -6.78
C PRO A 219 4.34 -3.62 -7.10
N VAL A 220 3.46 -2.80 -6.55
CA VAL A 220 1.99 -2.94 -6.66
C VAL A 220 1.41 -1.62 -7.18
N ASP A 221 0.40 -1.69 -8.04
CA ASP A 221 -0.34 -0.49 -8.45
C ASP A 221 -1.38 -0.10 -7.40
N GLY A 222 -1.80 1.15 -7.42
CA GLY A 222 -2.75 1.68 -6.44
C GLY A 222 -4.21 1.64 -6.87
N PRO A 223 -5.03 2.52 -6.26
CA PRO A 223 -6.45 2.60 -6.58
C PRO A 223 -6.69 3.17 -7.97
N PHE A 224 -7.78 2.71 -8.59
CA PHE A 224 -8.43 3.32 -9.73
C PHE A 224 -9.82 3.78 -9.31
N GLY A 225 -10.14 5.06 -9.52
CA GLY A 225 -11.31 5.68 -8.89
C GLY A 225 -12.64 5.43 -9.59
N ASP A 226 -12.62 5.23 -10.90
CA ASP A 226 -13.85 5.07 -11.68
C ASP A 226 -14.35 3.62 -11.67
N PHE A 227 -15.16 3.29 -10.67
CA PHE A 227 -15.77 1.97 -10.53
C PHE A 227 -16.83 1.65 -11.61
N SER A 228 -17.11 2.57 -12.53
CA SER A 228 -18.00 2.35 -13.68
C SER A 228 -17.25 2.07 -14.99
N ASP A 229 -15.93 2.25 -15.02
CA ASP A 229 -15.09 2.08 -16.21
C ASP A 229 -14.18 0.84 -16.12
N ASP A 230 -14.77 -0.34 -16.36
CA ASP A 230 -14.04 -1.61 -16.38
C ASP A 230 -12.90 -1.63 -17.40
N GLU A 231 -13.06 -0.99 -18.56
CA GLU A 231 -12.03 -0.96 -19.61
C GLU A 231 -10.88 -0.02 -19.24
N GLY A 232 -11.19 1.12 -18.61
CA GLY A 232 -10.18 1.99 -18.01
C GLY A 232 -9.39 1.29 -16.93
N TYR A 233 -10.06 0.54 -16.05
CA TYR A 233 -9.39 -0.30 -15.05
C TYR A 233 -8.47 -1.33 -15.70
N ARG A 234 -8.96 -2.07 -16.70
CA ARG A 234 -8.15 -3.05 -17.47
C ARG A 234 -6.94 -2.37 -18.10
N ALA A 235 -7.12 -1.21 -18.73
CA ALA A 235 -6.05 -0.48 -19.39
C ALA A 235 -4.97 -0.01 -18.39
N GLN A 236 -5.37 0.50 -17.21
CA GLN A 236 -4.42 0.85 -16.15
C GLN A 236 -3.68 -0.39 -15.66
N ALA A 237 -4.39 -1.45 -15.26
CA ALA A 237 -3.78 -2.67 -14.75
C ALA A 237 -2.80 -3.31 -15.74
N LEU A 238 -3.13 -3.31 -17.04
CA LEU A 238 -2.25 -3.84 -18.09
C LEU A 238 -0.98 -3.01 -18.29
N ARG A 239 -1.05 -1.66 -18.18
CA ARG A 239 0.16 -0.81 -18.20
C ARG A 239 1.06 -1.10 -17.00
N SER A 240 0.48 -1.19 -15.80
CA SER A 240 1.19 -1.51 -14.56
C SER A 240 1.87 -2.88 -14.65
N ALA A 241 1.15 -3.90 -15.13
CA ALA A 241 1.70 -5.23 -15.37
C ALA A 241 2.81 -5.23 -16.44
N THR A 242 2.67 -4.43 -17.49
CA THR A 242 3.70 -4.28 -18.55
C THR A 242 4.99 -3.68 -17.98
N LEU A 243 4.88 -2.71 -17.07
CA LEU A 243 6.04 -2.10 -16.41
C LEU A 243 6.66 -2.99 -15.33
N GLY A 244 5.94 -4.01 -14.85
CA GLY A 244 6.46 -5.04 -13.94
C GLY A 244 5.86 -5.04 -12.53
N MET A 245 4.78 -4.28 -12.29
CA MET A 245 3.95 -4.41 -11.09
C MET A 245 3.25 -5.77 -11.06
N VAL A 246 2.99 -6.29 -9.86
CA VAL A 246 2.50 -7.68 -9.66
C VAL A 246 1.02 -7.79 -9.35
N GLY A 247 0.34 -6.67 -9.13
CA GLY A 247 -1.08 -6.55 -8.81
C GLY A 247 -1.46 -5.14 -8.44
#